data_AF-A0A813DCW0-F1
#
_entry.id   AF-A0A813DCW0-F1
#
_cell.length_a   1.000
_cell.length_b   1.000
_cell.length_c   1.000
_cell.angle_alpha   90.00
_cell.angle_beta   90.00
_cell.angle_gamma   90.00
#
_symmetry.space_group_name_H-M   'P 1'
#
loop_
_entity.id
_entity.type
_entity.pdbx_description
1 polymer ?
#
loop_
_entity_poly.entity_id
_entity_poly.type
_entity_poly.pdbx_seq_one_letter_code
_entity_poly.pdbx_strand_id
1 'polypeptide(L)'
;MKRWRPVDAPPSNGEASLDDWKAHPRLQKHLLRFLHSPDPGRVLSRYSAQAQNSNPEKLLRIAVHVGAWVALLPLGQAAASPSGKEEDVSQPSPVQLLAQILRLRGRAKITDWLQGVLHLVAHRLQDVRSNIQGQAAAPWIELRRSMPKTIWRELRTQRPAIPVCGGSKGQQELAHQGSLLKMQTPPEQSKPAVPRGKVEAEAVLQVSDPGIEALAASDFHFEISELGSKKALRGFYRDGAAFSNANLEERVLHVNGLEEQLVKAVSSESWDQVCSLIREAAATLAAPRQKAALSEPAVPMPEDAQDRLQANLQSKLRRLICRGLGCLDLSDAGTASQLEPALCFMKLLIERFKVRGQLEEARAAKQWMLLQGFITAEATTKAGASLGNSLIEDSCRTDDAFIRKGKVIWSGEDRGSSKDGVYIPGVKVKSNPLVRNTGNDVSLICDKCGIKLWSSWVFEYRGKVHSLVPRHGHNACGGKYVPTDAKLSVKRDNTEHLDMCPHGGALRHCVKCEGSGICVHKKRTSSCPHCLAAGYKKRTQKARTREVKTSRISFVVVGICTTTLMCLKGTPSVVYFPGCV
;
A
#
# COMPACT_ATOMS: atom_id res chain seq x y z
N MET A 1 36.90 32.36 2.15
CA MET A 1 36.76 31.02 1.53
C MET A 1 36.12 31.20 0.15
N LYS A 2 36.70 30.65 -0.92
CA LYS A 2 36.10 30.73 -2.28
C LYS A 2 34.70 30.07 -2.26
N ARG A 3 33.71 30.69 -2.91
CA ARG A 3 32.34 30.18 -3.03
C ARG A 3 32.37 28.87 -3.84
N TRP A 4 31.61 27.86 -3.42
CA TRP A 4 31.46 26.61 -4.17
C TRP A 4 30.64 26.91 -5.42
N ARG A 5 31.29 26.94 -6.59
CA ARG A 5 30.59 27.19 -7.86
C ARG A 5 29.95 25.88 -8.33
N PRO A 6 28.73 25.92 -8.90
CA PRO A 6 28.08 24.72 -9.44
C PRO A 6 28.95 23.98 -10.47
N VAL A 7 29.67 24.72 -11.33
CA VAL A 7 30.56 24.17 -12.37
C VAL A 7 31.73 23.35 -11.83
N ASP A 8 32.08 23.52 -10.55
CA ASP A 8 33.16 22.77 -9.93
C ASP A 8 32.67 21.42 -9.34
N ALA A 9 31.35 21.20 -9.28
CA ALA A 9 30.79 19.95 -8.78
C ALA A 9 30.91 18.88 -9.88
N PRO A 10 31.39 17.67 -9.57
CA PRO A 10 31.23 16.55 -10.50
C PRO A 10 29.74 16.39 -10.86
N PRO A 11 29.41 16.00 -12.10
CA PRO A 11 28.03 15.89 -12.52
C PRO A 11 27.27 14.84 -11.69
N SER A 12 26.10 15.21 -11.17
CA SER A 12 25.26 14.36 -10.30
C SER A 12 24.30 13.46 -11.07
N ASN A 13 24.26 13.57 -12.39
CA ASN A 13 23.39 12.83 -13.32
C ASN A 13 23.79 11.34 -13.53
N GLY A 14 24.74 10.82 -12.76
CA GLY A 14 25.23 9.45 -12.89
C GLY A 14 26.40 9.28 -13.86
N GLU A 15 26.88 10.36 -14.49
CA GLU A 15 28.09 10.31 -15.34
C GLU A 15 29.39 10.29 -14.51
N ALA A 16 29.42 10.96 -13.37
CA ALA A 16 30.57 10.88 -12.46
C ALA A 16 30.52 9.60 -11.64
N SER A 17 31.62 8.86 -11.63
CA SER A 17 31.78 7.70 -10.77
C SER A 17 31.72 8.12 -9.30
N LEU A 18 31.28 7.22 -8.43
CA LEU A 18 31.37 7.37 -6.98
C LEU A 18 32.82 7.70 -6.56
N ASP A 19 33.79 7.17 -7.29
CA ASP A 19 35.21 7.37 -7.02
C ASP A 19 35.70 8.77 -7.40
N ASP A 20 35.09 9.42 -8.40
CA ASP A 20 35.39 10.82 -8.74
C ASP A 20 35.03 11.76 -7.60
N TRP A 21 33.87 11.51 -6.98
CA TRP A 21 33.42 12.23 -5.80
C TRP A 21 34.30 11.96 -4.59
N LYS A 22 34.75 10.71 -4.37
CA LYS A 22 35.70 10.39 -3.29
C LYS A 22 37.05 11.07 -3.51
N ALA A 23 37.56 11.08 -4.73
CA ALA A 23 38.86 11.68 -5.08
C ALA A 23 38.82 13.21 -5.19
N HIS A 24 37.65 13.83 -5.14
CA HIS A 24 37.49 15.24 -5.42
C HIS A 24 38.37 16.13 -4.47
N PRO A 25 39.31 16.95 -5.00
CA PRO A 25 40.32 17.65 -4.18
C PRO A 25 39.74 18.55 -3.08
N ARG A 26 38.57 19.16 -3.34
CA ARG A 26 37.91 20.00 -2.32
C ARG A 26 37.36 19.18 -1.15
N LEU A 27 36.73 18.03 -1.41
CA LEU A 27 36.18 17.19 -0.34
C LEU A 27 37.32 16.61 0.49
N GLN A 28 38.37 16.14 -0.18
CA GLN A 28 39.61 15.69 0.46
C GLN A 28 40.26 16.80 1.31
N LYS A 29 40.34 18.03 0.81
CA LYS A 29 40.85 19.16 1.61
C LYS A 29 40.02 19.44 2.86
N HIS A 30 38.70 19.31 2.79
CA HIS A 30 37.82 19.49 3.95
C HIS A 30 37.94 18.35 4.97
N LEU A 31 38.12 17.12 4.49
CA LEU A 31 38.41 15.96 5.33
C LEU A 31 39.77 16.11 6.02
N LEU A 32 40.83 16.40 5.28
CA LEU A 32 42.18 16.58 5.82
C LEU A 32 42.21 17.69 6.86
N ARG A 33 41.55 18.83 6.61
CA ARG A 33 41.45 19.91 7.62
C ARG A 33 40.72 19.49 8.89
N PHE A 34 39.76 18.59 8.79
CA PHE A 34 39.07 18.05 9.95
C PHE A 34 39.97 17.09 10.73
N LEU A 35 40.65 16.16 10.02
CA LEU A 35 41.59 15.20 10.60
C LEU A 35 42.82 15.85 11.25
N HIS A 36 43.33 16.93 10.67
CA HIS A 36 44.48 17.69 11.22
C HIS A 36 44.05 18.74 12.26
N SER A 37 42.77 18.83 12.61
CA SER A 37 42.36 19.71 13.70
C SER A 37 42.89 19.12 15.01
N PRO A 38 43.56 19.91 15.87
CA PRO A 38 44.01 19.43 17.17
C PRO A 38 42.85 19.00 18.07
N ASP A 39 41.65 19.54 17.80
CA ASP A 39 40.41 19.18 18.49
C ASP A 39 39.27 19.09 17.46
N PRO A 40 38.99 17.89 16.92
CA PRO A 40 37.88 17.66 16.01
C PRO A 40 36.51 17.92 16.68
N GLY A 41 36.41 17.70 18.00
CA GLY A 41 35.21 17.95 18.79
C GLY A 41 34.80 19.41 18.79
N ARG A 42 35.74 20.31 19.06
CA ARG A 42 35.51 21.76 18.95
C ARG A 42 35.13 22.19 17.53
N VAL A 43 35.62 21.51 16.50
CA VAL A 43 35.17 21.75 15.12
C VAL A 43 33.70 21.36 14.95
N LEU A 44 33.29 20.18 15.43
CA LEU A 44 31.88 19.74 15.36
C LEU A 44 30.96 20.67 16.15
N SER A 45 31.33 21.04 17.38
CA SER A 45 30.57 21.98 18.22
C SER A 45 30.41 23.34 17.54
N ARG A 46 31.47 23.87 16.91
CA ARG A 46 31.40 25.10 16.13
C ARG A 46 30.46 24.98 14.93
N TYR A 47 30.49 23.87 14.19
CA TYR A 47 29.59 23.66 13.06
C TYR A 47 28.13 23.48 13.51
N SER A 48 27.89 22.84 14.65
CA SER A 48 26.57 22.71 15.29
C SER A 48 25.99 24.07 15.66
N ALA A 49 26.74 24.88 16.41
CA ALA A 49 26.33 26.23 16.79
C ALA A 49 26.09 27.15 15.57
N GLN A 50 26.94 27.02 14.54
CA GLN A 50 26.73 27.75 13.29
C GLN A 50 25.47 27.28 12.58
N ALA A 51 25.18 25.98 12.49
CA ALA A 51 24.02 25.45 11.80
C ALA A 51 22.69 25.98 12.39
N GLN A 52 22.60 26.08 13.72
CA GLN A 52 21.40 26.57 14.42
C GLN A 52 21.08 28.04 14.10
N ASN A 53 22.11 28.86 13.84
CA ASN A 53 21.98 30.31 13.65
C ASN A 53 22.27 30.76 12.21
N SER A 54 22.33 29.83 11.25
CA SER A 54 22.71 30.13 9.87
C SER A 54 21.50 30.36 8.97
N ASN A 55 21.66 31.27 8.00
CA ASN A 55 20.74 31.35 6.86
C ASN A 55 20.81 30.07 6.00
N PRO A 56 19.82 29.84 5.11
CA PRO A 56 19.75 28.62 4.30
C PRO A 56 21.00 28.35 3.45
N GLU A 57 21.63 29.38 2.86
CA GLU A 57 22.84 29.19 2.02
C GLU A 57 24.02 28.69 2.87
N LYS A 58 24.23 29.29 4.04
CA LYS A 58 25.31 28.90 4.95
C LYS A 58 25.05 27.51 5.54
N LEU A 59 23.80 27.18 5.85
CA LEU A 59 23.40 25.85 6.31
C LEU A 59 23.70 24.76 5.26
N LEU A 60 23.39 25.01 3.99
CA LEU A 60 23.72 24.08 2.89
C LEU A 60 25.23 23.88 2.75
N ARG A 61 26.03 24.93 2.92
CA ARG A 61 27.50 24.82 2.89
C ARG A 61 28.04 23.99 4.06
N ILE A 62 27.49 24.20 5.26
CA ILE A 62 27.82 23.39 6.45
C ILE A 62 27.45 21.92 6.18
N ALA A 63 26.27 21.66 5.62
CA ALA A 63 25.83 20.31 5.26
C ALA A 63 26.80 19.61 4.30
N VAL A 64 27.33 20.32 3.30
CA VAL A 64 28.33 19.77 2.36
C VAL A 64 29.63 19.40 3.07
N HIS A 65 30.14 20.26 3.96
CA HIS A 65 31.37 19.98 4.69
C HIS A 65 31.22 18.77 5.61
N VAL A 66 30.15 18.74 6.41
CA VAL A 66 29.88 17.61 7.34
C VAL A 66 29.56 16.34 6.56
N GLY A 67 28.80 16.45 5.47
CA GLY A 67 28.53 15.35 4.55
C GLY A 67 29.80 14.74 3.97
N ALA A 68 30.80 15.56 3.62
CA ALA A 68 32.10 15.06 3.16
C ALA A 68 32.82 14.24 4.23
N TRP A 69 32.79 14.68 5.50
CA TRP A 69 33.38 13.93 6.61
C TRP A 69 32.68 12.59 6.80
N VAL A 70 31.34 12.59 6.83
CA VAL A 70 30.54 11.36 6.96
C VAL A 70 30.78 10.40 5.80
N ALA A 71 30.92 10.92 4.58
CA ALA A 71 31.16 10.11 3.38
C ALA A 71 32.55 9.49 3.34
N LEU A 72 33.58 10.16 3.88
CA LEU A 72 34.99 9.81 3.63
C LEU A 72 35.79 9.33 4.85
N LEU A 73 35.37 9.60 6.10
CA LEU A 73 36.06 9.08 7.30
C LEU A 73 35.98 7.53 7.38
N PRO A 74 36.72 6.83 8.22
CA PRO A 74 36.41 5.44 8.58
C PRO A 74 35.04 5.31 9.29
N LEU A 75 34.36 4.16 9.19
CA LEU A 75 33.00 3.98 9.75
C LEU A 75 32.93 4.26 11.26
N GLY A 76 33.89 3.73 12.03
CA GLY A 76 33.98 3.97 13.47
C GLY A 76 34.18 5.45 13.80
N GLN A 77 35.08 6.14 13.09
CA GLN A 77 35.38 7.55 13.33
C GLN A 77 34.22 8.49 12.95
N ALA A 78 33.45 8.15 11.91
CA ALA A 78 32.29 8.95 11.52
C ALA A 78 31.15 8.88 12.56
N ALA A 79 31.02 7.75 13.26
CA ALA A 79 29.98 7.50 14.25
C ALA A 79 30.40 7.86 15.68
N ALA A 80 31.69 7.76 16.01
CA ALA A 80 32.23 8.03 17.32
C ALA A 80 32.14 9.51 17.69
N SER A 81 31.83 9.78 18.96
CA SER A 81 32.00 11.11 19.51
C SER A 81 33.50 11.33 19.81
N PRO A 82 34.08 12.48 19.43
CA PRO A 82 35.53 12.70 19.57
C PRO A 82 36.02 12.80 21.02
N SER A 83 35.13 13.10 21.98
CA SER A 83 35.45 13.02 23.39
C SER A 83 35.31 11.57 23.87
N GLY A 84 36.40 10.80 23.83
CA GLY A 84 36.46 9.47 24.48
C GLY A 84 36.33 9.52 26.01
N LYS A 85 35.97 10.68 26.59
CA LYS A 85 35.70 10.88 28.01
C LYS A 85 34.18 10.88 28.18
N GLU A 86 33.65 9.88 28.90
CA GLU A 86 32.22 9.69 29.15
C GLU A 86 31.52 10.92 29.76
N GLU A 87 32.27 11.84 30.37
CA GLU A 87 31.72 13.02 31.05
C GLU A 87 31.32 14.17 30.11
N ASP A 88 31.78 14.22 28.85
CA ASP A 88 31.41 15.28 27.90
C ASP A 88 30.36 14.79 26.89
N VAL A 89 29.16 14.48 27.40
CA VAL A 89 27.99 13.93 26.70
C VAL A 89 27.44 14.85 25.58
N SER A 90 27.96 16.08 25.45
CA SER A 90 27.32 17.11 24.64
C SER A 90 27.82 17.20 23.19
N GLN A 91 28.90 16.51 22.82
CA GLN A 91 29.49 16.67 21.49
C GLN A 91 28.85 15.71 20.48
N PRO A 92 28.27 16.21 19.37
CA PRO A 92 27.69 15.35 18.35
C PRO A 92 28.79 14.74 17.47
N SER A 93 28.66 13.45 17.13
CA SER A 93 29.50 12.84 16.09
C SER A 93 29.21 13.44 14.69
N PRO A 94 30.11 13.30 13.70
CA PRO A 94 29.86 13.79 12.34
C PRO A 94 28.52 13.32 11.76
N VAL A 95 28.15 12.05 11.99
CA VAL A 95 26.88 11.45 11.54
C VAL A 95 25.68 12.11 12.23
N GLN A 96 25.73 12.29 13.55
CA GLN A 96 24.67 12.96 14.32
C GLN A 96 24.49 14.41 13.88
N LEU A 97 25.60 15.13 13.69
CA LEU A 97 25.60 16.52 13.24
C LEU A 97 24.99 16.66 11.84
N LEU A 98 25.34 15.77 10.90
CA LEU A 98 24.73 15.78 9.57
C LEU A 98 23.22 15.53 9.64
N ALA A 99 22.78 14.55 10.42
CA ALA A 99 21.36 14.27 10.62
C ALA A 99 20.61 15.50 11.16
N GLN A 100 21.20 16.18 12.16
CA GLN A 100 20.67 17.43 12.71
C GLN A 100 20.58 18.53 11.64
N ILE A 101 21.65 18.76 10.87
CA ILE A 101 21.68 19.79 9.82
C ILE A 101 20.62 19.52 8.74
N LEU A 102 20.45 18.25 8.32
CA LEU A 102 19.46 17.88 7.32
C LEU A 102 18.03 18.10 7.81
N ARG A 103 17.76 17.93 9.11
CA ARG A 103 16.46 18.27 9.72
C ARG A 103 16.23 19.79 9.74
N LEU A 104 17.24 20.56 10.15
CA LEU A 104 17.18 22.03 10.15
C LEU A 104 16.97 22.61 8.73
N ARG A 105 17.50 21.95 7.70
CA ARG A 105 17.33 22.37 6.29
C ARG A 105 15.87 22.41 5.84
N GLY A 106 15.04 21.50 6.36
CA GLY A 106 13.64 21.35 5.91
C GLY A 106 13.53 21.07 4.41
N ARG A 107 12.77 21.89 3.68
CA ARG A 107 12.49 21.71 2.24
C ARG A 107 13.32 22.61 1.31
N ALA A 108 14.38 23.25 1.80
CA ALA A 108 15.23 24.08 0.96
C ALA A 108 15.83 23.28 -0.21
N LYS A 109 15.94 23.92 -1.39
CA LYS A 109 16.49 23.32 -2.61
C LYS A 109 17.92 22.84 -2.35
N ILE A 110 18.17 21.58 -2.71
CA ILE A 110 19.48 20.95 -2.59
C ILE A 110 20.37 21.50 -3.72
N THR A 111 21.60 21.87 -3.39
CA THR A 111 22.61 22.29 -4.38
C THR A 111 23.28 21.07 -5.00
N ASP A 112 23.83 21.19 -6.20
CA ASP A 112 24.49 20.07 -6.90
C ASP A 112 25.61 19.45 -6.06
N TRP A 113 26.36 20.29 -5.34
CA TRP A 113 27.36 19.87 -4.37
C TRP A 113 26.81 19.05 -3.21
N LEU A 114 25.70 19.49 -2.61
CA LEU A 114 25.08 18.73 -1.53
C LEU A 114 24.45 17.45 -2.07
N GLN A 115 23.88 17.48 -3.27
CA GLN A 115 23.30 16.29 -3.91
C GLN A 115 24.35 15.20 -4.10
N GLY A 116 25.50 15.53 -4.70
CA GLY A 116 26.56 14.55 -4.90
C GLY A 116 27.18 14.02 -3.61
N VAL A 117 27.40 14.88 -2.62
CA VAL A 117 27.86 14.43 -1.29
C VAL A 117 26.82 13.54 -0.59
N LEU A 118 25.53 13.86 -0.72
CA LEU A 118 24.47 13.01 -0.16
C LEU A 118 24.34 11.67 -0.89
N HIS A 119 24.68 11.59 -2.17
CA HIS A 119 24.81 10.32 -2.89
C HIS A 119 25.95 9.46 -2.34
N LEU A 120 27.12 10.04 -2.06
CA LEU A 120 28.20 9.34 -1.37
C LEU A 120 27.75 8.80 0.00
N VAL A 121 27.06 9.64 0.78
CA VAL A 121 26.53 9.25 2.10
C VAL A 121 25.48 8.15 1.96
N ALA A 122 24.61 8.19 0.95
CA ALA A 122 23.58 7.19 0.72
C ALA A 122 24.17 5.82 0.34
N HIS A 123 25.20 5.79 -0.52
CA HIS A 123 25.96 4.57 -0.80
C HIS A 123 26.57 4.00 0.47
N ARG A 124 27.22 4.84 1.27
CA ARG A 124 27.81 4.42 2.53
C ARG A 124 26.78 3.89 3.54
N LEU A 125 25.59 4.47 3.59
CA LEU A 125 24.49 3.96 4.40
C LEU A 125 24.01 2.56 3.97
N GLN A 126 24.18 2.18 2.69
CA GLN A 126 23.92 0.81 2.24
C GLN A 126 24.98 -0.16 2.77
N ASP A 127 26.25 0.23 2.80
CA ASP A 127 27.34 -0.58 3.34
C ASP A 127 27.21 -0.79 4.85
N VAL A 128 26.83 0.29 5.57
CA VAL A 128 26.61 0.27 7.03
C VAL A 128 25.52 -0.72 7.44
N ARG A 129 24.46 -0.85 6.63
CA ARG A 129 23.31 -1.72 6.91
C ARG A 129 23.73 -3.18 7.11
N SER A 130 24.81 -3.61 6.45
CA SER A 130 25.28 -4.99 6.55
C SER A 130 26.24 -5.22 7.72
N ASN A 131 26.90 -4.18 8.22
CA ASN A 131 28.13 -4.34 9.02
C ASN A 131 28.08 -3.75 10.44
N ILE A 132 27.17 -2.81 10.74
CA ILE A 132 27.19 -2.13 12.05
C ILE A 132 26.12 -2.69 12.99
N GLN A 133 26.58 -3.27 14.10
CA GLN A 133 25.77 -3.64 15.27
C GLN A 133 26.16 -2.77 16.49
N GLY A 134 25.29 -2.70 17.49
CA GLY A 134 25.56 -2.03 18.78
C GLY A 134 25.31 -0.52 18.80
N GLN A 135 25.89 0.17 19.79
CA GLN A 135 25.62 1.59 20.09
C GLN A 135 25.94 2.55 18.93
N ALA A 136 26.88 2.17 18.05
CA ALA A 136 27.21 2.96 16.86
C ALA A 136 26.11 2.96 15.78
N ALA A 137 25.12 2.07 15.85
CA ALA A 137 24.05 1.97 14.85
C ALA A 137 23.04 3.13 14.94
N ALA A 138 22.77 3.63 16.15
CA ALA A 138 21.72 4.63 16.37
C ALA A 138 21.94 5.95 15.59
N PRO A 139 23.15 6.55 15.57
CA PRO A 139 23.45 7.70 14.71
C PRO A 139 23.15 7.47 13.22
N TRP A 140 23.52 6.30 12.68
CA TRP A 140 23.33 5.99 11.26
C TRP A 140 21.85 5.81 10.90
N ILE A 141 21.06 5.19 11.78
CA ILE A 141 19.61 5.07 11.61
C ILE A 141 18.97 6.46 11.56
N GLU A 142 19.39 7.37 12.47
CA GLU A 142 18.85 8.73 12.50
C GLU A 142 19.24 9.54 11.26
N LEU A 143 20.50 9.39 10.79
CA LEU A 143 20.92 9.99 9.53
C LEU A 143 20.08 9.47 8.36
N ARG A 144 19.87 8.15 8.27
CA ARG A 144 19.05 7.54 7.21
C ARG A 144 17.62 8.10 7.18
N ARG A 145 17.00 8.31 8.35
CA ARG A 145 15.67 8.93 8.49
C ARG A 145 15.66 10.40 8.04
N SER A 146 16.77 11.10 8.21
CA SER A 146 16.93 12.51 7.86
C SER A 146 17.30 12.75 6.38
N MET A 147 17.66 11.71 5.64
CA MET A 147 18.05 11.81 4.22
C MET A 147 16.87 12.20 3.31
N PRO A 148 17.08 13.07 2.30
CA PRO A 148 16.03 13.41 1.34
C PRO A 148 15.57 12.21 0.52
N LYS A 149 14.24 12.05 0.36
CA LYS A 149 13.65 10.96 -0.43
C LYS A 149 14.08 10.97 -1.91
N THR A 150 14.40 12.15 -2.46
CA THR A 150 14.88 12.28 -3.85
C THR A 150 16.20 11.55 -4.06
N ILE A 151 17.15 11.64 -3.12
CA ILE A 151 18.43 10.93 -3.17
C ILE A 151 18.21 9.42 -3.19
N TRP A 152 17.34 8.89 -2.31
CA TRP A 152 17.00 7.46 -2.30
C TRP A 152 16.27 6.99 -3.56
N ARG A 153 15.51 7.87 -4.22
CA ARG A 153 14.85 7.53 -5.48
C ARG A 153 15.86 7.45 -6.61
N GLU A 154 16.71 8.46 -6.75
CA GLU A 154 17.78 8.51 -7.76
C GLU A 154 18.73 7.31 -7.63
N LEU A 155 19.15 6.96 -6.40
CA LEU A 155 20.02 5.82 -6.14
C LEU A 155 19.38 4.48 -6.56
N ARG A 156 18.05 4.34 -6.38
CA ARG A 156 17.31 3.15 -6.84
C ARG A 156 17.23 3.09 -8.37
N THR A 157 17.09 4.23 -9.03
CA THR A 157 17.07 4.30 -10.50
C THR A 157 18.43 3.99 -11.12
N GLN A 158 19.53 4.35 -10.45
CA GLN A 158 20.90 4.11 -10.93
C GLN A 158 21.37 2.65 -10.79
N ARG A 159 20.70 1.82 -9.97
CA ARG A 159 20.97 0.39 -9.93
C ARG A 159 20.07 -0.32 -10.94
N PRO A 160 20.56 -0.70 -12.14
CA PRO A 160 19.77 -1.54 -13.03
C PRO A 160 19.40 -2.82 -12.27
N ALA A 161 18.13 -3.22 -12.35
CA ALA A 161 17.70 -4.51 -11.83
C ALA A 161 18.63 -5.57 -12.45
N ILE A 162 19.36 -6.31 -11.59
CA ILE A 162 20.17 -7.42 -12.05
C ILE A 162 19.22 -8.32 -12.86
N PRO A 163 19.44 -8.50 -14.17
CA PRO A 163 18.59 -9.37 -14.95
C PRO A 163 18.65 -10.74 -14.28
N VAL A 164 17.50 -11.19 -13.79
CA VAL A 164 17.34 -12.53 -13.24
C VAL A 164 17.53 -13.48 -14.42
N CYS A 165 18.77 -13.91 -14.65
CA CYS A 165 19.08 -14.90 -15.67
C CYS A 165 18.27 -16.17 -15.37
N GLY A 166 17.60 -16.65 -16.41
CA GLY A 166 16.68 -17.78 -16.37
C GLY A 166 17.33 -19.02 -15.77
N GLY A 167 16.49 -19.80 -15.08
CA GLY A 167 16.88 -21.01 -14.38
C GLY A 167 17.65 -21.99 -15.25
N SER A 168 18.87 -22.28 -14.84
CA SER A 168 19.62 -23.46 -15.24
C SER A 168 18.96 -24.70 -14.64
N LYS A 169 18.18 -25.40 -15.48
CA LYS A 169 17.98 -26.85 -15.35
C LYS A 169 19.32 -27.51 -15.63
N GLY A 170 19.89 -28.20 -14.64
CA GLY A 170 21.08 -29.04 -14.86
C GLY A 170 22.03 -29.04 -13.69
N GLN A 171 21.64 -29.70 -12.59
CA GLN A 171 22.56 -30.23 -11.58
C GLN A 171 21.80 -31.22 -10.69
N GLN A 172 21.58 -32.43 -11.22
CA GLN A 172 21.31 -33.64 -10.45
C GLN A 172 22.06 -34.78 -11.14
N GLU A 173 23.36 -34.86 -10.88
CA GLU A 173 24.13 -36.12 -10.95
C GLU A 173 25.53 -35.82 -10.43
N LEU A 174 25.82 -36.31 -9.22
CA LEU A 174 27.14 -36.61 -8.62
C LEU A 174 27.09 -36.40 -7.10
N ALA A 175 26.55 -37.40 -6.39
CA ALA A 175 26.92 -37.67 -5.00
C ALA A 175 26.45 -39.09 -4.58
N HIS A 176 27.07 -40.10 -5.16
CA HIS A 176 27.18 -41.42 -4.54
C HIS A 176 28.66 -41.75 -4.43
N GLN A 177 29.24 -41.65 -3.22
CA GLN A 177 30.27 -42.54 -2.66
C GLN A 177 30.90 -41.96 -1.36
N GLY A 178 31.10 -42.84 -0.37
CA GLY A 178 31.89 -42.62 0.86
C GLY A 178 31.04 -42.39 2.12
N SER A 179 30.56 -43.39 2.86
CA SER A 179 31.23 -44.49 3.61
C SER A 179 31.88 -44.06 4.93
N LEU A 180 31.39 -44.72 6.00
CA LEU A 180 32.01 -45.07 7.28
C LEU A 180 32.57 -43.96 8.20
N LEU A 181 31.92 -43.77 9.35
CA LEU A 181 32.54 -43.95 10.68
C LEU A 181 31.49 -44.05 11.80
N LYS A 182 31.53 -45.18 12.50
CA LYS A 182 30.87 -45.49 13.78
C LYS A 182 31.47 -44.66 14.92
N MET A 183 30.65 -44.15 15.85
CA MET A 183 30.95 -44.04 17.30
C MET A 183 29.60 -43.93 18.05
N GLN A 184 29.17 -45.00 18.76
CA GLN A 184 29.35 -45.25 20.20
C GLN A 184 28.42 -44.42 21.11
N THR A 185 27.37 -45.08 21.60
CA THR A 185 26.54 -44.75 22.78
C THR A 185 27.13 -45.40 24.04
N PRO A 186 27.11 -44.73 25.20
CA PRO A 186 27.21 -45.36 26.52
C PRO A 186 25.93 -45.18 27.37
N PRO A 187 25.80 -45.89 28.51
CA PRO A 187 24.56 -46.59 28.84
C PRO A 187 23.77 -46.04 30.04
N GLU A 188 22.54 -46.55 30.03
CA GLU A 188 21.50 -46.68 31.05
C GLU A 188 21.99 -47.00 32.48
N GLN A 189 21.52 -46.25 33.50
CA GLN A 189 21.57 -46.66 34.91
C GLN A 189 20.28 -46.27 35.68
N SER A 190 19.54 -47.32 36.04
CA SER A 190 18.83 -47.62 37.30
C SER A 190 18.03 -46.55 38.09
N LYS A 191 16.74 -46.88 38.30
CA LYS A 191 15.83 -46.45 39.38
C LYS A 191 16.34 -46.88 40.77
N PRO A 192 15.82 -46.27 41.87
CA PRO A 192 14.96 -47.06 42.77
C PRO A 192 13.76 -46.29 43.39
N ALA A 193 13.05 -47.00 44.27
CA ALA A 193 11.64 -46.88 44.64
C ALA A 193 11.24 -45.83 45.70
N VAL A 194 9.99 -45.37 45.54
CA VAL A 194 8.88 -45.07 46.48
C VAL A 194 9.10 -45.37 47.99
N PRO A 195 8.52 -44.55 48.89
CA PRO A 195 7.34 -45.03 49.61
C PRO A 195 6.15 -44.05 49.67
N ARG A 196 4.97 -44.67 49.82
CA ARG A 196 3.63 -44.10 49.95
C ARG A 196 3.41 -43.40 51.29
N GLY A 197 2.56 -42.37 51.29
CA GLY A 197 1.79 -41.93 52.45
C GLY A 197 0.42 -41.40 52.00
N LYS A 198 -0.66 -42.09 52.39
CA LYS A 198 -2.07 -41.67 52.30
C LYS A 198 -2.34 -40.58 53.37
N VAL A 199 -3.35 -39.72 53.20
CA VAL A 199 -4.62 -39.72 53.96
C VAL A 199 -5.57 -38.66 53.35
N GLU A 200 -6.82 -39.10 53.24
CA GLU A 200 -8.14 -38.48 53.03
C GLU A 200 -8.35 -37.02 53.45
N ALA A 201 -9.23 -36.29 52.75
CA ALA A 201 -10.61 -36.06 53.20
C ALA A 201 -11.39 -35.09 52.28
N GLU A 202 -12.69 -35.33 52.24
CA GLU A 202 -13.75 -34.62 51.52
C GLU A 202 -13.91 -33.15 51.94
N ALA A 203 -14.36 -32.31 51.00
CA ALA A 203 -15.46 -31.38 51.27
C ALA A 203 -16.12 -30.92 49.98
N VAL A 204 -17.44 -31.09 49.98
CA VAL A 204 -18.43 -30.71 48.99
C VAL A 204 -18.94 -29.30 49.30
N LEU A 205 -19.45 -28.62 48.25
CA LEU A 205 -20.45 -27.53 48.21
C LEU A 205 -20.01 -26.08 47.90
N GLN A 206 -20.77 -25.55 46.94
CA GLN A 206 -21.25 -24.18 46.71
C GLN A 206 -20.60 -23.31 45.64
N VAL A 207 -21.25 -23.42 44.47
CA VAL A 207 -21.62 -22.34 43.54
C VAL A 207 -21.77 -20.98 44.21
N SER A 208 -20.99 -20.00 43.75
CA SER A 208 -21.39 -18.61 43.55
C SER A 208 -20.33 -17.97 42.66
N ASP A 209 -20.74 -17.54 41.46
CA ASP A 209 -19.92 -16.90 40.44
C ASP A 209 -20.06 -15.37 40.55
N PRO A 210 -19.00 -14.67 40.99
CA PRO A 210 -18.83 -13.27 40.62
C PRO A 210 -17.40 -13.09 40.06
N GLY A 211 -17.10 -13.71 38.91
CA GLY A 211 -15.73 -13.80 38.42
C GLY A 211 -15.36 -13.09 37.12
N ILE A 212 -16.29 -12.51 36.35
CA ILE A 212 -16.00 -12.13 34.95
C ILE A 212 -15.62 -10.65 34.73
N GLU A 213 -15.86 -9.73 35.67
CA GLU A 213 -15.47 -8.32 35.47
C GLU A 213 -14.08 -7.93 36.04
N ALA A 214 -13.47 -8.75 36.90
CA ALA A 214 -12.18 -8.43 37.53
C ALA A 214 -10.93 -8.93 36.77
N LEU A 215 -11.08 -9.83 35.78
CA LEU A 215 -9.95 -10.34 34.98
C LEU A 215 -9.62 -9.47 33.75
N ALA A 216 -10.40 -8.43 33.46
CA ALA A 216 -10.13 -7.49 32.36
C ALA A 216 -9.04 -6.45 32.69
N ALA A 217 -8.59 -6.37 33.95
CA ALA A 217 -7.50 -5.49 34.40
C ALA A 217 -6.19 -6.24 34.73
N SER A 218 -6.10 -7.53 34.39
CA SER A 218 -4.83 -8.27 34.48
C SER A 218 -3.92 -7.82 33.35
N ASP A 219 -2.86 -7.10 33.75
CA ASP A 219 -1.79 -6.56 32.94
C ASP A 219 -1.20 -7.60 31.98
N PHE A 220 -1.73 -7.66 30.76
CA PHE A 220 -1.04 -8.26 29.64
C PHE A 220 0.07 -7.29 29.20
N HIS A 221 1.14 -7.25 30.01
CA HIS A 221 2.38 -6.54 29.75
C HIS A 221 3.12 -7.22 28.59
N PHE A 222 2.56 -7.11 27.38
CA PHE A 222 3.30 -7.42 26.17
C PHE A 222 4.45 -6.40 26.11
N GLU A 223 5.67 -6.86 26.34
CA GLU A 223 6.89 -6.06 26.20
C GLU A 223 7.03 -5.60 24.75
N ILE A 224 6.32 -4.51 24.42
CA ILE A 224 6.67 -3.66 23.29
C ILE A 224 7.94 -2.91 23.74
N SER A 225 9.06 -3.61 23.70
CA SER A 225 10.36 -3.18 24.24
C SER A 225 11.08 -2.16 23.34
N GLU A 226 10.43 -1.66 22.28
CA GLU A 226 10.91 -0.49 21.53
C GLU A 226 10.05 0.75 21.77
N LEU A 227 10.63 1.76 22.42
CA LEU A 227 10.04 3.09 22.62
C LEU A 227 9.56 3.77 21.32
N GLY A 228 10.11 3.37 20.17
CA GLY A 228 9.69 3.84 18.84
C GLY A 228 8.26 3.42 18.49
N SER A 229 7.92 2.15 18.73
CA SER A 229 6.63 1.58 18.36
C SER A 229 5.49 2.13 19.24
N LYS A 230 5.74 2.48 20.51
CA LYS A 230 4.72 3.06 21.41
C LYS A 230 4.19 4.42 20.93
N LYS A 231 5.05 5.31 20.42
CA LYS A 231 4.62 6.62 19.89
C LYS A 231 3.82 6.45 18.60
N ALA A 232 4.26 5.55 17.73
CA ALA A 232 3.55 5.26 16.49
C ALA A 232 2.17 4.65 16.77
N LEU A 233 2.09 3.66 17.67
CA LEU A 233 0.82 3.03 18.08
C LEU A 233 -0.18 4.02 18.66
N ARG A 234 0.25 5.01 19.45
CA ARG A 234 -0.63 6.10 19.91
C ARG A 234 -1.24 6.89 18.76
N GLY A 235 -0.50 7.07 17.67
CA GLY A 235 -1.03 7.65 16.42
C GLY A 235 -2.16 6.80 15.84
N PHE A 236 -1.96 5.48 15.74
CA PHE A 236 -2.99 4.55 15.24
C PHE A 236 -4.26 4.59 16.08
N TYR A 237 -4.15 4.58 17.41
CA TYR A 237 -5.33 4.69 18.28
C TYR A 237 -6.07 6.01 18.12
N ARG A 238 -5.34 7.13 18.00
CA ARG A 238 -5.96 8.45 17.77
C ARG A 238 -6.68 8.51 16.43
N ASP A 239 -6.03 8.03 15.38
CA ASP A 239 -6.59 8.09 14.02
C ASP A 239 -7.77 7.10 13.90
N GLY A 240 -7.70 5.93 14.55
CA GLY A 240 -8.80 4.98 14.68
C GLY A 240 -9.98 5.50 15.49
N ALA A 241 -9.72 6.25 16.56
CA ALA A 241 -10.76 6.95 17.34
C ALA A 241 -11.45 8.03 16.51
N ALA A 242 -10.67 8.85 15.76
CA ALA A 242 -11.22 9.83 14.84
C ALA A 242 -12.12 9.19 13.77
N PHE A 243 -11.71 8.07 13.18
CA PHE A 243 -12.53 7.32 12.23
C PHE A 243 -13.78 6.69 12.88
N SER A 244 -13.68 6.23 14.12
CA SER A 244 -14.81 5.65 14.85
C SER A 244 -15.86 6.69 15.24
N ASN A 245 -15.41 7.92 15.51
CA ASN A 245 -16.27 9.05 15.87
C ASN A 245 -16.88 9.76 14.64
N ALA A 246 -16.32 9.57 13.45
CA ALA A 246 -16.88 10.09 12.21
C ALA A 246 -18.25 9.45 11.91
N ASN A 247 -19.15 10.19 11.26
CA ASN A 247 -20.44 9.65 10.87
C ASN A 247 -20.30 8.61 9.75
N LEU A 248 -21.36 7.83 9.49
CA LEU A 248 -21.29 6.72 8.53
C LEU A 248 -20.90 7.20 7.11
N GLU A 249 -21.43 8.33 6.66
CA GLU A 249 -21.15 8.88 5.33
C GLU A 249 -19.67 9.27 5.20
N GLU A 250 -19.12 9.96 6.20
CA GLU A 250 -17.70 10.31 6.26
C GLU A 250 -16.81 9.07 6.24
N ARG A 251 -17.17 8.02 6.99
CA ARG A 251 -16.43 6.76 7.02
C ARG A 251 -16.45 6.05 5.67
N VAL A 252 -17.61 6.01 5.00
CA VAL A 252 -17.75 5.44 3.65
C VAL A 252 -16.90 6.22 2.65
N LEU A 253 -16.97 7.56 2.68
CA LEU A 253 -16.16 8.43 1.82
C LEU A 253 -14.67 8.24 2.06
N HIS A 254 -14.25 8.12 3.31
CA HIS A 254 -12.86 7.88 3.70
C HIS A 254 -12.35 6.54 3.13
N VAL A 255 -13.06 5.43 3.35
CA VAL A 255 -12.65 4.10 2.85
C VAL A 255 -12.64 4.05 1.32
N ASN A 256 -13.62 4.66 0.65
CA ASN A 256 -13.65 4.76 -0.81
C ASN A 256 -12.48 5.61 -1.34
N GLY A 257 -12.15 6.70 -0.66
CA GLY A 257 -11.01 7.55 -0.95
C GLY A 257 -9.68 6.81 -0.83
N LEU A 258 -9.50 6.03 0.24
CA LEU A 258 -8.33 5.17 0.42
C LEU A 258 -8.19 4.15 -0.72
N GLU A 259 -9.29 3.52 -1.13
CA GLU A 259 -9.27 2.53 -2.20
C GLU A 259 -8.88 3.16 -3.55
N GLU A 260 -9.50 4.28 -3.93
CA GLU A 260 -9.16 4.99 -5.17
C GLU A 260 -7.68 5.42 -5.18
N GLN A 261 -7.20 5.97 -4.05
CA GLN A 261 -5.82 6.37 -3.89
C GLN A 261 -4.86 5.19 -3.95
N LEU A 262 -5.21 4.03 -3.39
CA LEU A 262 -4.38 2.83 -3.45
C LEU A 262 -4.26 2.32 -4.89
N VAL A 263 -5.39 2.24 -5.61
CA VAL A 263 -5.39 1.84 -7.03
C VAL A 263 -4.50 2.77 -7.85
N LYS A 264 -4.60 4.08 -7.62
CA LYS A 264 -3.77 5.08 -8.28
C LYS A 264 -2.29 4.94 -7.91
N ALA A 265 -1.98 4.73 -6.63
CA ALA A 265 -0.61 4.59 -6.14
C ALA A 265 0.08 3.34 -6.70
N VAL A 266 -0.61 2.20 -6.72
CA VAL A 266 -0.12 0.95 -7.33
C VAL A 266 0.09 1.14 -8.84
N SER A 267 -0.87 1.76 -9.54
CA SER A 267 -0.77 1.97 -11.00
C SER A 267 0.33 2.95 -11.41
N SER A 268 0.76 3.81 -10.48
CA SER A 268 1.85 4.78 -10.68
C SER A 268 3.16 4.34 -10.03
N GLU A 269 3.23 3.10 -9.53
CA GLU A 269 4.40 2.52 -8.85
C GLU A 269 4.93 3.39 -7.70
N SER A 270 4.02 4.14 -7.05
CA SER A 270 4.36 5.03 -5.94
C SER A 270 4.32 4.26 -4.62
N TRP A 271 5.28 3.35 -4.42
CA TRP A 271 5.32 2.42 -3.28
C TRP A 271 5.30 3.08 -1.90
N ASP A 272 5.95 4.24 -1.74
CA ASP A 272 5.88 5.04 -0.50
C ASP A 272 4.43 5.47 -0.19
N GLN A 273 3.65 5.80 -1.22
CA GLN A 273 2.23 6.17 -1.07
C GLN A 273 1.39 4.93 -0.73
N VAL A 274 1.69 3.79 -1.35
CA VAL A 274 1.05 2.49 -1.00
C VAL A 274 1.27 2.19 0.48
N CYS A 275 2.50 2.30 0.98
CA CYS A 275 2.81 2.11 2.40
C CYS A 275 2.05 3.09 3.29
N SER A 276 1.96 4.37 2.90
CA SER A 276 1.21 5.36 3.66
C SER A 276 -0.28 5.03 3.76
N LEU A 277 -0.90 4.62 2.65
CA LEU A 277 -2.31 4.26 2.58
C LEU A 277 -2.62 2.98 3.37
N ILE A 278 -1.72 2.00 3.38
CA ILE A 278 -1.86 0.79 4.22
C ILE A 278 -1.84 1.16 5.70
N ARG A 279 -0.94 2.06 6.13
CA ARG A 279 -0.92 2.51 7.53
C ARG A 279 -2.20 3.22 7.94
N GLU A 280 -2.70 4.11 7.09
CA GLU A 280 -3.95 4.83 7.34
C GLU A 280 -5.13 3.85 7.42
N ALA A 281 -5.23 2.91 6.48
CA ALA A 281 -6.24 1.86 6.51
C ALA A 281 -6.13 0.98 7.76
N ALA A 282 -4.91 0.59 8.16
CA ALA A 282 -4.67 -0.22 9.36
C ALA A 282 -5.05 0.53 10.64
N ALA A 283 -4.83 1.85 10.73
CA ALA A 283 -5.27 2.66 11.87
C ALA A 283 -6.81 2.67 12.04
N THR A 284 -7.55 2.54 10.95
CA THR A 284 -9.03 2.46 10.97
C THR A 284 -9.59 1.05 11.17
N LEU A 285 -8.72 0.05 11.32
CA LEU A 285 -9.10 -1.34 11.44
C LEU A 285 -9.61 -1.66 12.85
N ALA A 286 -10.79 -2.27 12.94
CA ALA A 286 -11.33 -2.78 14.20
C ALA A 286 -10.73 -4.15 14.54
N ALA A 287 -10.70 -4.51 15.82
CA ALA A 287 -10.30 -5.83 16.27
C ALA A 287 -11.18 -6.95 15.64
N PRO A 288 -10.66 -8.17 15.44
CA PRO A 288 -11.48 -9.29 15.04
C PRO A 288 -12.62 -9.53 16.05
N ARG A 289 -13.78 -9.94 15.54
CA ARG A 289 -14.98 -10.25 16.36
C ARG A 289 -15.30 -11.72 16.21
N GLN A 290 -15.75 -12.40 17.26
CA GLN A 290 -16.15 -13.80 17.18
C GLN A 290 -17.43 -13.92 16.34
N LYS A 291 -17.57 -14.99 15.55
CA LYS A 291 -18.84 -15.35 14.91
C LYS A 291 -19.85 -15.65 16.01
N ALA A 292 -21.08 -15.16 15.86
CA ALA A 292 -22.14 -15.52 16.78
C ALA A 292 -22.31 -17.05 16.76
N ALA A 293 -22.21 -17.69 17.92
CA ALA A 293 -22.59 -19.09 18.06
C ALA A 293 -24.07 -19.19 17.65
N LEU A 294 -24.41 -20.14 16.78
CA LEU A 294 -25.74 -20.31 16.17
C LEU A 294 -26.83 -20.73 17.18
N SER A 295 -26.70 -20.44 18.47
CA SER A 295 -27.52 -21.06 19.52
C SER A 295 -28.86 -20.37 19.78
N GLU A 296 -29.17 -19.22 19.18
CA GLU A 296 -30.49 -18.60 19.33
C GLU A 296 -31.04 -18.14 17.97
N PRO A 297 -32.36 -18.31 17.73
CA PRO A 297 -33.01 -17.77 16.54
C PRO A 297 -32.87 -16.25 16.56
N ALA A 298 -31.94 -15.74 15.75
CA ALA A 298 -31.64 -14.34 15.67
C ALA A 298 -32.92 -13.57 15.34
N VAL A 299 -33.34 -12.67 16.24
CA VAL A 299 -34.32 -11.64 15.90
C VAL A 299 -33.76 -10.94 14.65
N PRO A 300 -34.47 -10.99 13.51
CA PRO A 300 -33.94 -10.49 12.25
C PRO A 300 -33.65 -9.00 12.43
N MET A 301 -32.36 -8.68 12.47
CA MET A 301 -31.89 -7.31 12.47
C MET A 301 -32.42 -6.66 11.19
N PRO A 302 -33.05 -5.48 11.28
CA PRO A 302 -33.56 -4.78 10.10
C PRO A 302 -32.51 -4.73 8.99
N GLU A 303 -32.91 -5.06 7.77
CA GLU A 303 -32.03 -5.21 6.60
C GLU A 303 -31.23 -3.91 6.35
N ASP A 304 -31.86 -2.75 6.59
CA ASP A 304 -31.24 -1.43 6.55
C ASP A 304 -30.19 -1.21 7.66
N ALA A 305 -30.39 -1.81 8.84
CA ALA A 305 -29.43 -1.78 9.93
C ALA A 305 -28.22 -2.67 9.62
N GLN A 306 -28.42 -3.88 9.07
CA GLN A 306 -27.32 -4.76 8.65
C GLN A 306 -26.44 -4.12 7.56
N ASP A 307 -27.06 -3.49 6.56
CA ASP A 307 -26.37 -2.77 5.48
C ASP A 307 -25.62 -1.53 5.97
N ARG A 308 -26.13 -0.86 7.02
CA ARG A 308 -25.46 0.24 7.71
C ARG A 308 -24.30 -0.21 8.63
N LEU A 309 -24.36 -1.43 9.18
CA LEU A 309 -23.55 -1.87 10.32
C LEU A 309 -22.15 -2.39 9.93
N GLN A 310 -21.27 -1.51 9.43
CA GLN A 310 -19.79 -1.59 9.53
C GLN A 310 -19.05 -2.83 8.95
N ALA A 311 -19.73 -3.95 8.69
CA ALA A 311 -19.15 -5.21 8.27
C ALA A 311 -18.58 -5.09 6.85
N ASN A 312 -19.27 -4.35 5.99
CA ASN A 312 -18.80 -4.04 4.64
C ASN A 312 -17.59 -3.10 4.67
N LEU A 313 -17.59 -2.06 5.51
CA LEU A 313 -16.44 -1.15 5.62
C LEU A 313 -15.18 -1.86 6.14
N GLN A 314 -15.32 -2.64 7.21
CA GLN A 314 -14.18 -3.37 7.77
C GLN A 314 -13.70 -4.50 6.84
N SER A 315 -14.62 -5.18 6.14
CA SER A 315 -14.25 -6.15 5.08
C SER A 315 -13.49 -5.47 3.94
N LYS A 316 -13.95 -4.28 3.52
CA LYS A 316 -13.31 -3.47 2.48
C LYS A 316 -11.92 -2.99 2.90
N LEU A 317 -11.76 -2.49 4.13
CA LEU A 317 -10.47 -2.11 4.71
C LEU A 317 -9.48 -3.28 4.74
N ARG A 318 -9.91 -4.47 5.22
CA ARG A 318 -9.05 -5.67 5.20
C ARG A 318 -8.61 -6.05 3.80
N ARG A 319 -9.54 -6.06 2.83
CA ARG A 319 -9.19 -6.34 1.42
C ARG A 319 -8.23 -5.31 0.84
N LEU A 320 -8.41 -4.03 1.17
CA LEU A 320 -7.51 -2.94 0.77
C LEU A 320 -6.11 -3.18 1.32
N ILE A 321 -5.99 -3.50 2.61
CA ILE A 321 -4.72 -3.80 3.26
C ILE A 321 -4.06 -5.04 2.62
N CYS A 322 -4.77 -6.16 2.50
CA CYS A 322 -4.23 -7.38 1.87
C CYS A 322 -3.75 -7.12 0.44
N ARG A 323 -4.52 -6.35 -0.34
CA ARG A 323 -4.14 -5.99 -1.71
C ARG A 323 -2.89 -5.11 -1.73
N GLY A 324 -2.81 -4.13 -0.84
CA GLY A 324 -1.63 -3.27 -0.72
C GLY A 324 -0.40 -4.07 -0.35
N LEU A 325 -0.49 -4.92 0.68
CA LEU A 325 0.61 -5.79 1.13
C LEU A 325 1.04 -6.79 0.04
N GLY A 326 0.10 -7.37 -0.70
CA GLY A 326 0.41 -8.28 -1.81
C GLY A 326 1.11 -7.63 -3.01
N CYS A 327 1.13 -6.30 -3.10
CA CYS A 327 1.88 -5.57 -4.13
C CYS A 327 3.27 -5.10 -3.66
N LEU A 328 3.63 -5.35 -2.40
CA LEU A 328 4.87 -4.86 -1.81
C LEU A 328 5.85 -6.00 -1.56
N ASP A 329 7.13 -5.71 -1.72
CA ASP A 329 8.20 -6.58 -1.25
C ASP A 329 8.47 -6.28 0.24
N LEU A 330 7.87 -7.09 1.11
CA LEU A 330 8.06 -6.95 2.57
C LEU A 330 9.48 -7.35 3.03
N SER A 331 10.29 -7.99 2.17
CA SER A 331 11.70 -8.29 2.47
C SER A 331 12.61 -7.07 2.30
N ASP A 332 12.17 -6.05 1.57
CA ASP A 332 12.87 -4.77 1.50
C ASP A 332 12.75 -4.03 2.85
N ALA A 333 13.87 -3.86 3.57
CA ALA A 333 13.82 -3.17 4.86
C ALA A 333 13.39 -1.69 4.78
N GLY A 334 13.43 -1.05 3.60
CA GLY A 334 12.83 0.27 3.44
C GLY A 334 11.31 0.21 3.59
N THR A 335 10.69 -0.74 2.90
CA THR A 335 9.26 -1.04 2.94
C THR A 335 8.84 -1.57 4.30
N ALA A 336 9.56 -2.56 4.85
CA ALA A 336 9.30 -3.12 6.17
C ALA A 336 9.37 -2.05 7.26
N SER A 337 10.41 -1.21 7.27
CA SER A 337 10.53 -0.11 8.25
C SER A 337 9.41 0.93 8.12
N GLN A 338 8.87 1.16 6.92
CA GLN A 338 7.72 2.06 6.75
C GLN A 338 6.43 1.45 7.28
N LEU A 339 6.26 0.13 7.19
CA LEU A 339 5.05 -0.60 7.56
C LEU A 339 5.08 -1.18 8.98
N GLU A 340 6.24 -1.26 9.63
CA GLU A 340 6.43 -1.86 10.96
C GLU A 340 5.38 -1.40 11.99
N PRO A 341 5.04 -0.11 12.11
CA PRO A 341 3.98 0.31 13.04
C PRO A 341 2.59 -0.28 12.72
N ALA A 342 2.24 -0.38 11.43
CA ALA A 342 0.94 -0.95 11.01
C ALA A 342 0.91 -2.46 11.19
N LEU A 343 2.00 -3.16 10.84
CA LEU A 343 2.11 -4.61 11.02
C LEU A 343 2.09 -4.99 12.50
N CYS A 344 2.80 -4.24 13.35
CA CYS A 344 2.76 -4.37 14.80
C CYS A 344 1.34 -4.15 15.36
N PHE A 345 0.66 -3.08 14.92
CA PHE A 345 -0.73 -2.81 15.33
C PHE A 345 -1.68 -3.95 14.97
N MET A 346 -1.63 -4.44 13.71
CA MET A 346 -2.48 -5.55 13.28
C MET A 346 -2.15 -6.86 14.01
N LYS A 347 -0.88 -7.13 14.29
CA LYS A 347 -0.45 -8.26 15.11
C LYS A 347 -1.07 -8.20 16.50
N LEU A 348 -1.03 -7.04 17.16
CA LEU A 348 -1.65 -6.84 18.47
C LEU A 348 -3.16 -7.08 18.45
N LEU A 349 -3.86 -6.65 17.40
CA LEU A 349 -5.30 -6.91 17.24
C LEU A 349 -5.60 -8.42 17.14
N ILE A 350 -4.79 -9.16 16.37
CA ILE A 350 -4.95 -10.61 16.18
C ILE A 350 -4.61 -11.37 17.46
N GLU A 351 -3.49 -11.05 18.11
CA GLU A 351 -3.08 -11.74 19.34
C GLU A 351 -4.06 -11.50 20.49
N ARG A 352 -4.59 -10.28 20.64
CA ARG A 352 -5.66 -10.02 21.62
C ARG A 352 -6.92 -10.83 21.36
N PHE A 353 -7.26 -11.07 20.09
CA PHE A 353 -8.40 -11.90 19.75
C PHE A 353 -8.13 -13.37 20.08
N LYS A 354 -6.91 -13.87 19.81
CA LYS A 354 -6.52 -15.25 20.10
C LYS A 354 -6.62 -15.65 21.57
N VAL A 355 -6.43 -14.70 22.48
CA VAL A 355 -6.64 -14.92 23.92
C VAL A 355 -8.07 -15.36 24.23
N ARG A 356 -9.05 -14.98 23.40
CA ARG A 356 -10.48 -15.25 23.60
C ARG A 356 -11.00 -16.43 22.77
N GLY A 357 -10.26 -16.90 21.76
CA GLY A 357 -10.71 -17.96 20.86
C GLY A 357 -9.81 -18.14 19.63
N GLN A 358 -10.16 -19.05 18.73
CA GLN A 358 -9.38 -19.32 17.52
C GLN A 358 -9.69 -18.30 16.40
N LEU A 359 -8.70 -17.94 15.57
CA LEU A 359 -8.89 -16.93 14.52
C LEU A 359 -9.88 -17.38 13.43
N GLU A 360 -10.05 -18.68 13.27
CA GLU A 360 -11.00 -19.40 12.41
C GLU A 360 -12.46 -19.10 12.81
N GLU A 361 -12.68 -18.83 14.10
CA GLU A 361 -13.97 -18.43 14.65
C GLU A 361 -14.26 -16.94 14.46
N ALA A 362 -13.28 -16.14 14.00
CA ALA A 362 -13.50 -14.73 13.75
C ALA A 362 -14.47 -14.50 12.58
N ARG A 363 -15.29 -13.45 12.68
CA ARG A 363 -16.04 -12.90 11.56
C ARG A 363 -15.03 -12.42 10.50
N ALA A 364 -15.23 -12.89 9.27
CA ALA A 364 -14.25 -12.76 8.19
C ALA A 364 -12.89 -13.44 8.48
N ALA A 365 -12.90 -14.60 9.15
CA ALA A 365 -11.72 -15.41 9.46
C ALA A 365 -10.73 -15.52 8.29
N LYS A 366 -11.20 -15.80 7.06
CA LYS A 366 -10.34 -15.89 5.88
C LYS A 366 -9.49 -14.64 5.65
N GLN A 367 -10.06 -13.44 5.81
CA GLN A 367 -9.34 -12.18 5.65
C GLN A 367 -8.32 -11.96 6.77
N TRP A 368 -8.67 -12.32 8.00
CA TRP A 368 -7.78 -12.20 9.15
C TRP A 368 -6.61 -13.19 9.08
N MET A 369 -6.86 -14.44 8.69
CA MET A 369 -5.81 -15.43 8.44
C MET A 369 -4.88 -14.98 7.31
N LEU A 370 -5.41 -14.38 6.25
CA LEU A 370 -4.59 -13.83 5.17
C LEU A 370 -3.71 -12.68 5.67
N LEU A 371 -4.26 -11.75 6.47
CA LEU A 371 -3.46 -10.69 7.11
C LEU A 371 -2.39 -11.26 8.04
N GLN A 372 -2.75 -12.28 8.83
CA GLN A 372 -1.79 -12.98 9.68
C GLN A 372 -0.65 -13.59 8.86
N GLY A 373 -0.95 -14.19 7.71
CA GLY A 373 0.06 -14.73 6.79
C GLY A 373 1.06 -13.68 6.32
N PHE A 374 0.61 -12.46 6.01
CA PHE A 374 1.53 -11.36 5.68
C PHE A 374 2.40 -10.93 6.86
N ILE A 375 1.82 -10.89 8.07
CA ILE A 375 2.53 -10.48 9.30
C ILE A 375 3.56 -11.54 9.72
N THR A 376 3.27 -12.83 9.57
CA THR A 376 4.17 -13.93 9.96
C THR A 376 5.21 -14.26 8.89
N ALA A 377 4.92 -14.03 7.62
CA ALA A 377 5.89 -14.21 6.53
C ALA A 377 7.10 -13.26 6.67
N GLU A 378 6.93 -12.10 7.30
CA GLU A 378 8.04 -11.20 7.66
C GLU A 378 9.06 -11.89 8.59
N ALA A 379 8.62 -12.86 9.41
CA ALA A 379 9.49 -13.64 10.30
C ALA A 379 10.14 -14.86 9.61
N THR A 380 9.66 -15.27 8.43
CA THR A 380 10.10 -16.49 7.72
C THR A 380 10.51 -16.17 6.29
N THR A 381 11.56 -15.36 6.14
CA THR A 381 12.23 -15.14 4.85
C THR A 381 12.88 -16.44 4.36
N LYS A 382 12.13 -17.27 3.60
CA LYS A 382 12.65 -18.13 2.50
C LYS A 382 11.60 -18.94 1.70
N ALA A 383 10.31 -19.01 2.05
CA ALA A 383 9.37 -19.93 1.36
C ALA A 383 8.04 -19.33 0.81
N GLY A 384 7.77 -18.03 0.94
CA GLY A 384 6.39 -17.50 0.85
C GLY A 384 5.82 -17.01 -0.49
N ALA A 385 6.58 -16.98 -1.60
CA ALA A 385 6.14 -16.25 -2.80
C ALA A 385 4.97 -16.89 -3.59
N SER A 386 4.63 -18.17 -3.34
CA SER A 386 3.66 -18.91 -4.18
C SER A 386 2.22 -18.96 -3.65
N LEU A 387 1.98 -18.69 -2.36
CA LEU A 387 0.65 -18.87 -1.74
C LEU A 387 -0.24 -17.62 -1.76
N GLY A 388 0.34 -16.43 -1.91
CA GLY A 388 -0.40 -15.16 -1.84
C GLY A 388 -1.37 -14.93 -3.01
N ASN A 389 -1.01 -15.34 -4.23
CA ASN A 389 -1.82 -15.00 -5.41
C ASN A 389 -3.07 -15.91 -5.57
N SER A 390 -3.02 -17.17 -5.12
CA SER A 390 -4.15 -18.11 -5.28
C SER A 390 -5.25 -17.92 -4.22
N LEU A 391 -4.89 -17.60 -2.97
CA LEU A 391 -5.86 -17.44 -1.88
C LEU A 391 -6.55 -16.07 -1.86
N ILE A 392 -5.88 -15.04 -2.40
CA ILE A 392 -6.50 -13.72 -2.59
C ILE A 392 -7.67 -13.81 -3.57
N GLU A 393 -7.62 -14.69 -4.59
CA GLU A 393 -8.69 -14.85 -5.59
C GLU A 393 -9.91 -15.65 -5.10
N ASP A 394 -9.75 -16.58 -4.15
CA ASP A 394 -10.85 -17.42 -3.65
C ASP A 394 -11.57 -16.87 -2.41
N SER A 395 -10.92 -16.04 -1.58
CA SER A 395 -11.57 -15.44 -0.39
C SER A 395 -12.44 -14.21 -0.69
N CYS A 396 -12.49 -13.72 -1.93
CA CYS A 396 -13.20 -12.48 -2.30
C CYS A 396 -14.45 -12.69 -3.18
N ARG A 397 -14.98 -13.93 -3.25
CA ARG A 397 -15.99 -14.30 -4.25
C ARG A 397 -17.46 -13.99 -3.95
N THR A 398 -17.88 -13.55 -2.74
CA THR A 398 -19.33 -13.49 -2.47
C THR A 398 -20.04 -12.16 -2.69
N ASP A 399 -19.50 -10.95 -2.41
CA ASP A 399 -20.42 -9.78 -2.27
C ASP A 399 -20.00 -8.41 -2.83
N ASP A 400 -19.02 -8.28 -3.72
CA ASP A 400 -18.66 -6.93 -4.26
C ASP A 400 -18.33 -6.93 -5.77
N ALA A 401 -19.38 -6.93 -6.58
CA ALA A 401 -19.34 -6.67 -8.04
C ALA A 401 -19.26 -5.18 -8.40
N PHE A 402 -18.99 -4.28 -7.44
CA PHE A 402 -19.02 -2.83 -7.66
C PHE A 402 -17.61 -2.19 -7.58
N ILE A 403 -17.16 -1.70 -8.75
CA ILE A 403 -16.15 -0.65 -8.95
C ILE A 403 -14.66 -1.09 -9.01
N ARG A 404 -14.20 -1.46 -10.22
CA ARG A 404 -12.86 -1.09 -10.74
C ARG A 404 -12.96 -0.55 -12.17
N LYS A 405 -12.54 0.70 -12.41
CA LYS A 405 -12.38 1.31 -13.75
C LYS A 405 -10.95 1.07 -14.25
N GLY A 406 -10.77 0.40 -15.39
CA GLY A 406 -9.51 0.45 -16.17
C GLY A 406 -9.19 -0.81 -16.98
N LYS A 407 -9.26 -1.99 -16.38
CA LYS A 407 -9.21 -3.29 -17.07
C LYS A 407 -9.90 -4.30 -16.16
N VAL A 408 -11.17 -4.57 -16.46
CA VAL A 408 -12.01 -5.48 -15.69
C VAL A 408 -11.53 -6.89 -16.01
N ILE A 409 -10.89 -7.55 -15.04
CA ILE A 409 -10.92 -9.01 -15.00
C ILE A 409 -12.32 -9.33 -14.50
N TRP A 410 -13.23 -9.39 -15.46
CA TRP A 410 -14.59 -9.88 -15.27
C TRP A 410 -14.48 -11.26 -14.62
N SER A 411 -15.31 -11.53 -13.62
CA SER A 411 -15.47 -12.89 -13.10
C SER A 411 -15.64 -13.87 -14.28
N GLY A 412 -15.22 -15.12 -14.12
CA GLY A 412 -15.26 -16.10 -15.22
C GLY A 412 -16.63 -16.26 -15.89
N GLU A 413 -17.70 -15.84 -15.22
CA GLU A 413 -19.10 -15.88 -15.70
C GLU A 413 -19.50 -14.69 -16.58
N ASP A 414 -18.84 -13.53 -16.43
CA ASP A 414 -19.13 -12.34 -17.24
C ASP A 414 -18.45 -12.37 -18.62
N ARG A 415 -17.46 -13.25 -18.80
CA ARG A 415 -16.86 -13.52 -20.11
C ARG A 415 -17.63 -14.63 -20.81
N GLY A 416 -17.76 -14.50 -22.12
CA GLY A 416 -18.21 -15.62 -22.93
C GLY A 416 -17.28 -16.81 -22.72
N SER A 417 -17.85 -17.99 -22.54
CA SER A 417 -17.14 -19.24 -22.29
C SER A 417 -17.47 -20.25 -23.39
N SER A 418 -16.47 -21.01 -23.82
CA SER A 418 -16.63 -22.15 -24.72
C SER A 418 -16.17 -23.40 -23.96
N LYS A 419 -17.09 -24.07 -23.27
CA LYS A 419 -16.81 -25.31 -22.53
C LYS A 419 -17.51 -26.46 -23.24
N ASP A 420 -16.82 -27.58 -23.37
CA ASP A 420 -17.35 -28.82 -23.96
C ASP A 420 -17.93 -28.63 -25.37
N GLY A 421 -17.30 -27.76 -26.16
CA GLY A 421 -17.75 -27.43 -27.51
C GLY A 421 -19.05 -26.60 -27.56
N VAL A 422 -19.56 -26.09 -26.44
CA VAL A 422 -20.75 -25.23 -26.39
C VAL A 422 -20.36 -23.81 -25.99
N TYR A 423 -20.82 -22.83 -26.76
CA TYR A 423 -20.60 -21.41 -26.49
C TYR A 423 -21.74 -20.80 -25.68
N ILE A 424 -21.36 -20.22 -24.53
CA ILE A 424 -22.23 -19.51 -23.62
C ILE A 424 -21.75 -18.04 -23.58
N PRO A 425 -22.54 -17.07 -24.07
CA PRO A 425 -22.19 -15.65 -23.98
C PRO A 425 -22.08 -15.17 -22.53
N GLY A 426 -21.30 -14.11 -22.30
CA GLY A 426 -21.23 -13.45 -21.00
C GLY A 426 -22.55 -12.77 -20.62
N VAL A 427 -22.79 -12.54 -19.33
CA VAL A 427 -24.04 -11.97 -18.79
C VAL A 427 -24.47 -10.69 -19.51
N LYS A 428 -23.52 -9.78 -19.78
CA LYS A 428 -23.80 -8.51 -20.48
C LYS A 428 -24.29 -8.69 -21.92
N VAL A 429 -23.87 -9.76 -22.59
CA VAL A 429 -24.35 -10.08 -23.94
C VAL A 429 -25.74 -10.71 -23.85
N LYS A 430 -25.96 -11.59 -22.87
CA LYS A 430 -27.28 -12.20 -22.60
C LYS A 430 -28.34 -11.15 -22.23
N SER A 431 -27.96 -10.08 -21.53
CA SER A 431 -28.87 -9.01 -21.12
C SER A 431 -29.25 -8.05 -22.25
N ASN A 432 -28.73 -8.21 -23.46
CA ASN A 432 -29.09 -7.37 -24.60
C ASN A 432 -30.46 -7.82 -25.15
N PRO A 433 -31.46 -6.92 -25.30
CA PRO A 433 -32.83 -7.29 -25.71
C PRO A 433 -32.93 -7.85 -27.14
N LEU A 434 -31.90 -7.66 -27.97
CA LEU A 434 -31.81 -8.24 -29.31
C LEU A 434 -31.12 -9.61 -29.32
N VAL A 435 -30.63 -10.07 -28.16
CA VAL A 435 -30.01 -11.38 -27.98
C VAL A 435 -31.01 -12.29 -27.27
N ARG A 436 -31.26 -13.48 -27.84
CA ARG A 436 -32.12 -14.49 -27.22
C ARG A 436 -31.52 -15.88 -27.36
N ASN A 437 -31.87 -16.75 -26.43
CA ASN A 437 -31.59 -18.17 -26.53
C ASN A 437 -32.73 -18.84 -27.31
N THR A 438 -32.43 -19.55 -28.40
CA THR A 438 -33.41 -20.23 -29.23
C THR A 438 -33.73 -21.65 -28.79
N GLY A 439 -32.95 -22.24 -27.88
CA GLY A 439 -32.98 -23.67 -27.54
C GLY A 439 -32.47 -24.60 -28.65
N ASN A 440 -32.53 -24.16 -29.91
CA ASN A 440 -31.94 -24.85 -31.06
C ASN A 440 -30.45 -24.52 -31.18
N ASP A 441 -29.59 -25.53 -31.07
CA ASP A 441 -28.15 -25.35 -31.22
C ASP A 441 -27.74 -25.25 -32.69
N VAL A 442 -27.01 -24.19 -33.03
CA VAL A 442 -26.40 -24.00 -34.35
C VAL A 442 -24.97 -24.55 -34.33
N SER A 443 -24.65 -25.44 -35.27
CA SER A 443 -23.29 -25.95 -35.46
C SER A 443 -22.42 -24.92 -36.19
N LEU A 444 -21.28 -24.60 -35.58
CA LEU A 444 -20.27 -23.69 -36.11
C LEU A 444 -18.95 -24.47 -36.27
N ILE A 445 -18.19 -24.15 -37.31
CA ILE A 445 -16.90 -24.77 -37.62
C ILE A 445 -15.84 -23.68 -37.69
N CYS A 446 -14.68 -23.89 -37.06
CA CYS A 446 -13.55 -23.00 -37.22
C CYS A 446 -12.97 -23.14 -38.63
N ASP A 447 -12.89 -22.03 -39.36
CA ASP A 447 -12.39 -21.94 -40.75
C ASP A 447 -10.94 -22.41 -40.94
N LYS A 448 -10.12 -22.41 -39.88
CA LYS A 448 -8.71 -22.83 -39.95
C LYS A 448 -8.46 -24.28 -39.56
N CYS A 449 -9.06 -24.75 -38.47
CA CYS A 449 -8.72 -26.05 -37.88
C CYS A 449 -9.90 -27.04 -37.83
N GLY A 450 -11.07 -26.66 -38.36
CA GLY A 450 -12.24 -27.54 -38.43
C GLY A 450 -12.92 -27.86 -37.09
N ILE A 451 -12.43 -27.35 -35.96
CA ILE A 451 -13.03 -27.61 -34.64
C ILE A 451 -14.46 -27.08 -34.62
N LYS A 452 -15.38 -27.95 -34.17
CA LYS A 452 -16.81 -27.66 -34.04
C LYS A 452 -17.09 -26.92 -32.72
N LEU A 453 -18.04 -25.99 -32.78
CA LEU A 453 -18.58 -25.24 -31.65
C LEU A 453 -20.09 -25.11 -31.84
N TRP A 454 -20.87 -25.29 -30.78
CA TRP A 454 -22.32 -25.18 -30.80
C TRP A 454 -22.76 -23.89 -30.13
N SER A 455 -23.76 -23.21 -30.67
CA SER A 455 -24.37 -22.07 -30.00
C SER A 455 -25.89 -22.03 -30.20
N SER A 456 -26.63 -22.00 -29.10
CA SER A 456 -28.07 -21.74 -29.03
C SER A 456 -28.41 -20.26 -28.86
N TRP A 457 -27.43 -19.37 -28.93
CA TRP A 457 -27.63 -17.93 -28.75
C TRP A 457 -27.62 -17.20 -30.09
N VAL A 458 -28.68 -16.43 -30.35
CA VAL A 458 -28.82 -15.65 -31.58
C VAL A 458 -29.01 -14.17 -31.27
N PHE A 459 -28.54 -13.33 -32.18
CA PHE A 459 -28.78 -11.90 -32.24
C PHE A 459 -29.75 -11.62 -33.40
N GLU A 460 -30.95 -11.12 -33.10
CA GLU A 460 -31.95 -10.78 -34.10
C GLU A 460 -32.11 -9.27 -34.22
N TYR A 461 -31.99 -8.76 -35.44
CA TYR A 461 -32.17 -7.34 -35.70
C TYR A 461 -32.78 -7.11 -37.09
N ARG A 462 -33.92 -6.41 -37.15
CA ARG A 462 -34.66 -6.11 -38.40
C ARG A 462 -34.98 -7.37 -39.22
N GLY A 463 -35.47 -8.41 -38.56
CA GLY A 463 -35.83 -9.68 -39.19
C GLY A 463 -34.65 -10.53 -39.68
N LYS A 464 -33.40 -10.10 -39.43
CA LYS A 464 -32.21 -10.90 -39.71
C LYS A 464 -31.72 -11.56 -38.43
N VAL A 465 -31.51 -12.87 -38.49
CA VAL A 465 -31.03 -13.69 -37.37
C VAL A 465 -29.56 -14.03 -37.59
N HIS A 466 -28.74 -13.80 -36.56
CA HIS A 466 -27.32 -14.12 -36.56
C HIS A 466 -26.96 -15.03 -35.38
N SER A 467 -26.21 -16.11 -35.59
CA SER A 467 -25.69 -16.91 -34.47
C SER A 467 -24.53 -16.17 -33.78
N LEU A 468 -24.52 -16.16 -32.44
CA LEU A 468 -23.47 -15.52 -31.67
C LEU A 468 -22.22 -16.40 -31.59
N VAL A 469 -21.05 -15.77 -31.77
CA VAL A 469 -19.74 -16.44 -31.70
C VAL A 469 -18.79 -15.71 -30.76
N PRO A 470 -17.79 -16.40 -30.17
CA PRO A 470 -16.77 -15.76 -29.33
C PRO A 470 -16.06 -14.59 -30.02
N ARG A 471 -15.77 -13.52 -29.27
CA ARG A 471 -15.16 -12.27 -29.77
C ARG A 471 -13.91 -12.49 -30.61
N HIS A 472 -13.07 -13.41 -30.15
CA HIS A 472 -11.74 -13.66 -30.69
C HIS A 472 -11.71 -14.90 -31.59
N GLY A 473 -12.87 -15.51 -31.89
CA GLY A 473 -12.93 -16.75 -32.63
C GLY A 473 -12.34 -17.92 -31.83
N HIS A 474 -11.67 -18.84 -32.51
CA HIS A 474 -11.04 -19.99 -31.87
C HIS A 474 -9.67 -19.60 -31.28
N ASN A 475 -9.57 -19.53 -29.95
CA ASN A 475 -8.38 -19.02 -29.24
C ASN A 475 -7.07 -19.73 -29.64
N ALA A 476 -7.09 -21.04 -29.95
CA ALA A 476 -5.85 -21.79 -30.24
C ALA A 476 -5.23 -21.43 -31.61
N CYS A 477 -6.04 -21.11 -32.63
CA CYS A 477 -5.54 -20.85 -33.99
C CYS A 477 -5.88 -19.45 -34.53
N GLY A 478 -6.65 -18.67 -33.76
CA GLY A 478 -7.18 -17.36 -34.18
C GLY A 478 -8.11 -17.42 -35.40
N GLY A 479 -8.65 -18.60 -35.73
CA GLY A 479 -9.63 -18.79 -36.81
C GLY A 479 -11.01 -18.23 -36.44
N LYS A 480 -11.84 -17.99 -37.45
CA LYS A 480 -13.22 -17.53 -37.27
C LYS A 480 -14.16 -18.73 -37.28
N TYR A 481 -15.19 -18.68 -36.45
CA TYR A 481 -16.27 -19.66 -36.52
C TYR A 481 -17.26 -19.24 -37.61
N VAL A 482 -17.55 -20.17 -38.53
CA VAL A 482 -18.56 -20.03 -39.59
C VAL A 482 -19.66 -21.07 -39.37
N PRO A 483 -20.93 -20.78 -39.68
CA PRO A 483 -22.01 -21.74 -39.53
C PRO A 483 -21.91 -22.83 -40.58
N THR A 484 -22.25 -24.06 -40.21
CA THR A 484 -22.32 -25.18 -41.15
C THR A 484 -23.50 -25.03 -42.11
N ASP A 485 -24.59 -24.38 -41.67
CA ASP A 485 -25.71 -23.99 -42.52
C ASP A 485 -25.40 -22.65 -43.22
N ALA A 486 -25.32 -22.67 -44.55
CA ALA A 486 -25.02 -21.51 -45.39
C ALA A 486 -26.08 -20.38 -45.30
N LYS A 487 -27.29 -20.66 -44.80
CA LYS A 487 -28.36 -19.66 -44.67
C LYS A 487 -28.20 -18.76 -43.45
N LEU A 488 -27.46 -19.21 -42.43
CA LEU A 488 -27.23 -18.41 -41.23
C LEU A 488 -25.96 -17.57 -41.36
N SER A 489 -25.96 -16.40 -40.74
CA SER A 489 -24.75 -15.58 -40.61
C SER A 489 -24.35 -15.46 -39.15
N VAL A 490 -23.08 -15.13 -38.89
CA VAL A 490 -22.54 -15.05 -37.51
C VAL A 490 -22.30 -13.62 -37.07
N LYS A 491 -22.44 -13.37 -35.77
CA LYS A 491 -22.11 -12.10 -35.14
C LYS A 491 -21.23 -12.35 -33.91
N ARG A 492 -20.12 -11.62 -33.80
CA ARG A 492 -19.26 -11.69 -32.62
C ARG A 492 -19.98 -11.07 -31.42
N ASP A 493 -19.76 -11.64 -30.24
CA ASP A 493 -20.25 -11.17 -28.93
C ASP A 493 -19.64 -9.84 -28.44
N ASN A 494 -19.31 -8.93 -29.35
CA ASN A 494 -18.85 -7.60 -29.02
C ASN A 494 -20.06 -6.71 -28.70
N THR A 495 -20.22 -6.33 -27.43
CA THR A 495 -21.30 -5.42 -26.98
C THR A 495 -21.43 -4.16 -27.82
N GLU A 496 -20.35 -3.57 -28.34
CA GLU A 496 -20.40 -2.38 -29.20
C GLU A 496 -21.11 -2.62 -30.54
N HIS A 497 -21.12 -3.87 -31.02
CA HIS A 497 -21.74 -4.27 -32.29
C HIS A 497 -23.15 -4.85 -32.10
N LEU A 498 -23.50 -5.23 -30.88
CA LEU A 498 -24.82 -5.76 -30.51
C LEU A 498 -25.75 -4.66 -29.98
N ASP A 499 -25.19 -3.54 -29.52
CA ASP A 499 -25.95 -2.39 -29.03
C ASP A 499 -26.47 -1.55 -30.22
N MET A 500 -27.57 -2.01 -30.81
CA MET A 500 -28.23 -1.41 -31.97
C MET A 500 -29.52 -0.70 -31.55
N CYS A 501 -29.73 0.52 -32.03
CA CYS A 501 -30.95 1.28 -31.76
C CYS A 501 -32.07 0.94 -32.78
N PRO A 502 -33.33 1.29 -32.50
CA PRO A 502 -34.45 1.12 -33.45
C PRO A 502 -34.24 1.84 -34.80
N HIS A 503 -33.47 2.93 -34.81
CA HIS A 503 -33.23 3.76 -35.99
C HIS A 503 -32.29 3.16 -37.06
N GLY A 504 -31.71 1.98 -36.83
CA GLY A 504 -30.88 1.31 -37.86
C GLY A 504 -29.38 1.36 -37.67
N GLY A 505 -28.89 1.92 -36.57
CA GLY A 505 -27.46 2.07 -36.31
C GLY A 505 -27.05 1.63 -34.92
N ALA A 506 -25.74 1.50 -34.70
CA ALA A 506 -25.18 1.30 -33.37
C ALA A 506 -25.59 2.45 -32.45
N LEU A 507 -26.08 2.17 -31.25
CA LEU A 507 -26.63 3.14 -30.31
C LEU A 507 -25.65 4.30 -30.07
N ARG A 508 -24.37 3.98 -29.88
CA ARG A 508 -23.29 4.98 -29.69
C ARG A 508 -23.10 5.95 -30.86
N HIS A 509 -23.55 5.62 -32.07
CA HIS A 509 -23.40 6.43 -33.28
C HIS A 509 -24.74 6.94 -33.84
N CYS A 510 -25.85 6.72 -33.15
CA CYS A 510 -27.15 7.16 -33.61
C CYS A 510 -27.37 8.64 -33.26
N VAL A 511 -27.55 9.48 -34.28
CA VAL A 511 -27.81 10.91 -34.11
C VAL A 511 -29.15 11.15 -33.39
N LYS A 512 -30.19 10.38 -33.73
CA LYS A 512 -31.52 10.49 -33.12
C LYS A 512 -31.55 10.08 -31.64
N CYS A 513 -30.67 9.15 -31.24
CA CYS A 513 -30.55 8.71 -29.84
C CYS A 513 -29.49 9.49 -29.07
N GLU A 514 -28.85 10.48 -29.69
CA GLU A 514 -27.75 11.25 -29.09
C GLU A 514 -26.64 10.37 -28.50
N GLY A 515 -26.26 9.31 -29.24
CA GLY A 515 -25.28 8.34 -28.78
C GLY A 515 -23.96 8.98 -28.34
N SER A 516 -23.22 8.32 -27.45
CA SER A 516 -21.98 8.84 -26.85
C SER A 516 -20.86 9.20 -27.85
N GLY A 517 -20.92 8.68 -29.08
CA GLY A 517 -20.05 9.03 -30.19
C GLY A 517 -20.55 10.19 -31.05
N ILE A 518 -21.62 10.89 -30.64
CA ILE A 518 -22.18 12.08 -31.29
C ILE A 518 -21.81 13.31 -30.45
N CYS A 519 -21.20 14.31 -31.08
CA CYS A 519 -20.82 15.55 -30.43
C CYS A 519 -22.01 16.52 -30.32
N VAL A 520 -21.81 17.65 -29.62
CA VAL A 520 -22.81 18.72 -29.49
C VAL A 520 -23.26 19.30 -30.84
N HIS A 521 -22.41 19.20 -31.87
CA HIS A 521 -22.73 19.63 -33.24
C HIS A 521 -23.53 18.58 -34.04
N LYS A 522 -24.11 17.56 -33.38
CA LYS A 522 -24.90 16.46 -33.99
C LYS A 522 -24.18 15.64 -35.07
N LYS A 523 -22.85 15.72 -35.13
CA LYS A 523 -21.97 14.91 -35.99
C LYS A 523 -21.19 13.89 -35.15
N ARG A 524 -20.66 12.83 -35.78
CA ARG A 524 -19.80 11.87 -35.05
C ARG A 524 -18.56 12.59 -34.54
N THR A 525 -18.17 12.36 -33.29
CA THR A 525 -17.05 13.06 -32.64
C THR A 525 -15.73 12.90 -33.42
N SER A 526 -15.54 11.73 -34.03
CA SER A 526 -14.36 11.40 -34.84
C SER A 526 -14.33 12.06 -36.22
N SER A 527 -15.45 12.58 -36.72
CA SER A 527 -15.57 13.18 -38.05
C SER A 527 -16.11 14.61 -38.01
N CYS A 528 -16.28 15.18 -36.82
CA CYS A 528 -16.75 16.55 -36.66
C CYS A 528 -15.57 17.51 -36.85
N PRO A 529 -15.59 18.39 -37.87
CA PRO A 529 -14.47 19.31 -38.13
C PRO A 529 -14.20 20.24 -36.95
N HIS A 530 -15.24 20.70 -36.24
CA HIS A 530 -15.09 21.52 -35.03
C HIS A 530 -14.39 20.78 -33.88
N CYS A 531 -14.73 19.50 -33.64
CA CYS A 531 -14.08 18.71 -32.61
C CYS A 531 -12.62 18.37 -32.98
N LEU A 532 -12.36 18.09 -34.25
CA LEU A 532 -11.00 17.82 -34.73
C LEU A 532 -10.11 19.07 -34.61
N ALA A 533 -10.61 20.23 -35.02
CA ALA A 533 -9.88 21.50 -34.93
C ALA A 533 -9.59 21.91 -33.48
N ALA A 534 -10.52 21.66 -32.55
CA ALA A 534 -10.35 21.96 -31.12
C ALA A 534 -9.34 21.04 -30.40
N GLY A 535 -8.62 20.17 -31.12
CA GLY A 535 -7.65 19.27 -30.52
C GLY A 535 -8.28 18.28 -29.53
N TYR A 536 -9.58 17.97 -29.70
CA TYR A 536 -10.29 16.93 -28.93
C TYR A 536 -9.76 15.54 -29.35
N LYS A 537 -8.47 15.28 -29.12
CA LYS A 537 -7.88 13.94 -29.18
C LYS A 537 -8.42 13.15 -28.00
N LYS A 538 -9.50 12.41 -28.21
CA LYS A 538 -10.04 11.31 -27.36
C LYS A 538 -9.93 11.49 -25.83
N ARG A 539 -9.99 12.71 -25.29
CA ARG A 539 -10.27 12.92 -23.87
C ARG A 539 -11.78 12.71 -23.73
N THR A 540 -12.15 11.45 -23.49
CA THR A 540 -13.52 11.03 -23.15
C THR A 540 -14.17 12.06 -22.22
N GLN A 541 -15.39 12.48 -22.56
CA GLN A 541 -16.26 13.52 -21.98
C GLN A 541 -16.55 13.41 -20.46
N LYS A 542 -15.55 13.14 -19.62
CA LYS A 542 -15.69 13.07 -18.16
C LYS A 542 -15.65 14.46 -17.50
N ALA A 543 -15.39 15.52 -18.27
CA ALA A 543 -15.36 16.90 -17.79
C ALA A 543 -16.76 17.55 -17.69
N ARG A 544 -17.79 17.00 -18.36
CA ARG A 544 -19.10 17.66 -18.46
C ARG A 544 -19.95 17.60 -17.17
N THR A 545 -19.56 16.80 -16.16
CA THR A 545 -20.24 16.76 -14.85
C THR A 545 -19.68 17.74 -13.82
N ARG A 546 -18.59 18.47 -14.09
CA ARG A 546 -18.00 19.39 -13.11
C ARG A 546 -18.40 20.87 -13.27
N GLU A 547 -18.76 21.34 -14.45
CA GLU A 547 -19.01 22.78 -14.67
C GLU A 547 -20.43 23.28 -14.37
N VAL A 548 -21.41 22.39 -14.20
CA VAL A 548 -22.82 22.82 -13.96
C VAL A 548 -23.06 23.19 -12.47
N LYS A 549 -22.14 22.88 -11.54
CA LYS A 549 -22.36 23.08 -10.10
C LYS A 549 -21.80 24.38 -9.51
N THR A 550 -21.06 25.20 -10.24
CA THR A 550 -20.43 26.43 -9.70
C THR A 550 -21.17 27.73 -10.03
N SER A 551 -22.29 27.68 -10.73
CA SER A 551 -23.06 28.87 -11.12
C SER A 551 -24.39 28.94 -10.39
N ARG A 552 -24.36 29.09 -9.05
CA ARG A 552 -25.46 29.61 -8.20
C ARG A 552 -25.02 29.51 -6.74
N ILE A 553 -24.50 30.61 -6.21
CA ILE A 553 -24.64 31.12 -4.84
C ILE A 553 -23.81 32.43 -4.83
N SER A 554 -24.50 33.55 -4.99
CA SER A 554 -23.98 34.88 -4.70
C SER A 554 -24.52 35.26 -3.34
N PHE A 555 -23.69 35.19 -2.29
CA PHE A 555 -24.02 35.80 -1.00
C PHE A 555 -23.44 37.21 -0.93
N VAL A 556 -24.32 38.15 -0.62
CA VAL A 556 -24.02 39.54 -0.25
C VAL A 556 -23.26 39.52 1.08
N VAL A 557 -22.04 40.05 1.09
CA VAL A 557 -21.26 40.27 2.31
C VAL A 557 -21.52 41.70 2.77
N VAL A 558 -22.31 41.85 3.83
CA VAL A 558 -22.39 43.08 4.63
C VAL A 558 -21.25 43.04 5.64
N GLY A 559 -20.33 44.01 5.54
CA GLY A 559 -19.19 44.16 6.45
C GLY A 559 -19.61 44.75 7.79
N ILE A 560 -19.06 44.20 8.88
CA ILE A 560 -19.07 44.82 10.21
C ILE A 560 -17.63 44.90 10.69
N CYS A 561 -17.18 46.15 10.91
CA CYS A 561 -15.91 46.52 11.51
C CYS A 561 -15.82 46.01 12.96
N THR A 562 -14.71 45.36 13.31
CA THR A 562 -14.35 45.05 14.70
C THR A 562 -13.40 46.13 15.24
N THR A 563 -13.90 46.92 16.18
CA THR A 563 -13.11 47.85 16.99
C THR A 563 -12.54 47.12 18.20
N THR A 564 -11.23 47.26 18.39
CA THR A 564 -10.45 46.76 19.52
C THR A 564 -10.85 47.49 20.81
N LEU A 565 -11.15 46.78 21.90
CA LEU A 565 -11.28 47.36 23.23
C LEU A 565 -10.46 46.58 24.27
N MET A 566 -9.70 47.34 25.05
CA MET A 566 -8.74 46.90 26.07
C MET A 566 -9.43 46.29 27.29
N CYS A 567 -8.81 45.25 27.86
CA CYS A 567 -9.17 44.68 29.15
C CYS A 567 -8.68 45.57 30.31
N LEU A 568 -9.61 46.01 31.17
CA LEU A 568 -9.31 46.45 32.53
C LEU A 568 -10.07 45.56 33.52
N LYS A 569 -9.34 45.18 34.59
CA LYS A 569 -9.74 44.31 35.69
C LYS A 569 -10.87 44.94 36.53
N GLY A 570 -11.82 44.13 36.97
CA GLY A 570 -12.84 44.52 37.95
C GLY A 570 -13.62 43.31 38.47
N THR A 571 -13.86 43.29 39.78
CA THR A 571 -14.36 42.23 40.67
C THR A 571 -15.77 41.67 40.38
N PRO A 572 -16.13 40.47 40.87
CA PRO A 572 -17.47 39.93 40.72
C PRO A 572 -18.41 40.47 41.80
N SER A 573 -19.46 41.19 41.38
CA SER A 573 -20.62 41.50 42.21
C SER A 573 -21.78 40.62 41.76
N VAL A 574 -22.26 39.80 42.70
CA VAL A 574 -23.47 39.00 42.63
C VAL A 574 -24.68 39.94 42.57
N VAL A 575 -25.53 39.80 41.55
CA VAL A 575 -26.86 40.43 41.53
C VAL A 575 -27.90 39.40 41.07
N TYR A 576 -28.81 39.12 42.01
CA TYR A 576 -30.08 38.41 41.84
C TYR A 576 -31.00 39.15 40.85
N PHE A 577 -31.70 38.42 39.99
CA PHE A 577 -32.87 38.92 39.28
C PHE A 577 -34.15 38.29 39.86
N PRO A 578 -35.15 39.08 40.28
CA PRO A 578 -36.48 38.57 40.60
C PRO A 578 -37.32 38.47 39.31
N GLY A 579 -38.10 37.41 39.21
CA GLY A 579 -39.14 37.25 38.21
C GLY A 579 -40.41 38.03 38.58
N CYS A 580 -41.13 38.46 37.54
CA CYS A 580 -42.56 38.75 37.40
C CYS A 580 -42.70 39.30 35.95
N VAL A 581 -43.60 38.87 35.07
CA VAL A 581 -44.92 38.21 35.18
C VAL A 581 -45.03 37.11 34.14
#